data_AF-A0A3D1RR26-F1
#
_entry.id   AF-A0A3D1RR26-F1
#
_cell.length_a   1.000
_cell.length_b   1.000
_cell.length_c   1.000
_cell.angle_alpha   90.00
_cell.angle_beta   90.00
_cell.angle_gamma   90.00
#
_symmetry.space_group_name_H-M   'P 1'
#
loop_
_entity.id
_entity.type
_entity.pdbx_description
1 polymer ?
#
loop_
_entity_poly.entity_id
_entity_poly.type
_entity_poly.pdbx_seq_one_letter_code
_entity_poly.pdbx_strand_id
1 'polypeptide(L)' 'MFDVIVQIGNMIQYRNYNIKSPLNARAARGAAENTHRFPISNVDLYQPDPDVEICSSPADNDDVEVVLINSSKNRQQSFW' A
#
# COMPACT_ATOMS: atom_id res chain seq x y z
N MET A 1 9.02 -6.00 9.20
CA MET A 1 9.65 -4.65 9.28
C MET A 1 8.83 -3.61 8.49
N PHE A 2 8.30 -3.96 7.32
CA PHE A 2 7.40 -3.13 6.52
C PHE A 2 6.09 -2.71 7.24
N ASP A 3 5.53 -3.55 8.11
CA ASP A 3 4.25 -3.25 8.78
C ASP A 3 4.27 -1.99 9.65
N VAL A 4 5.42 -1.69 10.27
CA VAL A 4 5.60 -0.47 11.07
C VAL A 4 5.54 0.76 10.17
N ILE A 5 6.12 0.68 8.98
CA ILE A 5 6.10 1.76 7.99
C ILE A 5 4.66 2.00 7.52
N VAL A 6 3.91 0.93 7.24
CA VAL A 6 2.49 1.02 6.86
C VAL A 6 1.65 1.60 8.00
N GLN A 7 1.88 1.18 9.25
CA GLN A 7 1.17 1.73 10.41
C GLN A 7 1.40 3.23 10.55
N ILE A 8 2.66 3.68 10.47
CA ILE A 8 3.00 5.10 10.54
C ILE A 8 2.32 5.87 9.39
N GLY A 9 2.37 5.34 8.17
CA GLY A 9 1.71 5.93 7.02
C GLY A 9 0.19 6.02 7.20
N ASN A 10 -0.46 5.00 7.75
CA ASN A 10 -1.89 5.03 8.07
C ASN A 10 -2.25 6.03 9.18
N MET A 11 -1.36 6.29 10.14
CA MET A 11 -1.53 7.36 11.12
C MET A 11 -1.40 8.76 10.48
N ILE A 12 -0.44 8.95 9.57
CA ILE A 12 -0.25 10.23 8.85
C ILE A 12 -1.44 10.53 7.93
N GLN A 13 -1.97 9.51 7.24
CA GLN A 13 -3.18 9.61 6.41
C GLN A 13 -4.47 9.70 7.24
N TYR A 14 -4.36 9.75 8.57
CA TYR A 14 -5.49 9.88 9.48
C TYR A 14 -6.50 8.71 9.46
N ARG A 15 -6.14 7.57 8.85
CA ARG A 15 -6.99 6.36 8.79
C ARG A 15 -7.12 5.66 10.15
N ASN A 16 -6.03 5.65 10.92
CA ASN A 16 -5.96 4.99 12.23
C ASN A 16 -5.46 5.93 13.34
N TYR A 17 -5.59 7.24 13.15
CA TYR A 17 -5.18 8.21 14.17
C TYR A 17 -6.23 8.29 15.29
N ASN A 18 -5.85 7.88 16.51
CA ASN A 18 -6.77 7.89 17.65
C ASN A 18 -6.78 9.26 18.36
N ILE A 19 -7.76 10.08 18.02
CA ILE A 19 -8.01 11.40 18.64
C ILE A 19 -8.37 11.27 20.13
N LYS A 20 -8.79 10.09 20.61
CA LYS A 20 -9.13 9.84 22.02
C LYS A 20 -7.94 9.32 22.83
N SER A 21 -6.75 9.21 22.23
CA SER A 21 -5.58 8.72 22.95
C SER A 21 -5.19 9.66 24.10
N PRO A 22 -5.13 9.17 25.35
CA PRO A 22 -4.74 9.99 26.49
C PRO A 22 -3.25 10.35 26.47
N LEU A 23 -2.46 9.72 25.60
CA LEU A 23 -1.01 9.91 25.51
C LEU A 23 -0.64 11.37 25.22
N ASN A 24 -1.47 12.09 24.44
CA ASN A 24 -1.22 13.50 24.15
C ASN A 24 -2.52 14.30 23.98
N ALA A 25 -3.11 14.69 25.11
CA ALA A 25 -4.40 15.42 25.16
C ALA A 25 -4.40 16.75 24.38
N ARG A 26 -3.25 17.43 24.27
CA ARG A 26 -3.14 18.68 23.50
C ARG A 26 -3.18 18.44 22.00
N ALA A 27 -2.45 17.42 21.53
CA ALA A 27 -2.45 17.02 20.13
C ALA A 27 -3.84 16.50 19.72
N ALA A 28 -4.45 15.66 20.55
CA ALA A 28 -5.82 15.17 20.37
C ALA A 28 -6.85 16.30 20.21
N ARG A 29 -6.78 17.33 21.04
CA ARG A 29 -7.70 18.47 20.96
C ARG A 29 -7.51 19.28 19.68
N GLY A 30 -6.27 19.60 19.33
CA GLY A 30 -5.96 20.30 18.08
C GLY A 30 -6.35 19.50 16.84
N ALA A 31 -6.16 18.17 16.90
CA ALA A 31 -6.61 17.20 15.91
C ALA A 31 -8.12 17.23 15.71
N ALA A 32 -8.91 17.25 16.79
CA ALA A 32 -10.37 17.32 16.73
C ALA A 32 -10.84 18.64 16.10
N GLU A 33 -10.28 19.77 16.54
CA GLU A 33 -10.63 21.12 16.08
C GLU A 33 -10.28 21.36 14.60
N ASN A 34 -9.21 20.74 14.10
CA ASN A 34 -8.69 20.95 12.74
C ASN A 34 -8.91 19.74 11.82
N THR A 35 -9.87 18.86 12.12
CA THR A 35 -10.15 17.63 11.34
C THR A 35 -10.22 17.90 9.82
N HIS A 36 -10.82 19.02 9.43
CA HIS A 36 -11.00 19.46 8.05
C HIS A 36 -9.71 19.89 7.31
N ARG A 37 -8.60 20.11 8.03
CA ARG A 37 -7.30 20.52 7.47
C ARG A 37 -6.34 19.35 7.31
N PHE A 38 -6.66 18.18 7.86
CA PHE A 38 -5.79 17.03 7.71
C PHE A 38 -5.93 16.44 6.31
N PRO A 39 -4.82 15.99 5.71
CA PRO A 39 -4.86 15.28 4.46
C PRO A 39 -5.57 13.94 4.68
N ILE A 40 -6.84 13.87 4.29
CA ILE A 40 -7.58 12.60 4.18
C ILE A 40 -7.11 11.93 2.90
N SER A 41 -5.90 11.37 2.96
CA SER A 41 -5.31 10.65 1.85
C SER A 41 -5.79 9.19 1.89
N ASN A 42 -6.05 8.62 0.71
CA ASN A 42 -6.48 7.23 0.55
C ASN A 42 -5.48 6.43 -0.30
N VAL A 43 -4.19 6.70 -0.13
CA VAL A 43 -3.11 6.00 -0.85
C VAL A 43 -2.92 4.61 -0.23
N ASP A 44 -2.90 3.60 -1.10
CA ASP A 44 -2.47 2.27 -0.71
C ASP A 44 -0.95 2.24 -0.54
N LEU A 45 -0.51 1.77 0.63
CA LEU A 45 0.89 1.72 1.01
C LEU A 45 1.49 0.31 0.84
N TYR A 46 0.68 -0.67 0.48
CA TYR A 46 1.14 -2.02 0.19
C TYR A 46 1.79 -2.08 -1.19
N GLN A 47 2.83 -2.91 -1.30
CA GLN A 47 3.34 -3.25 -2.63
C GLN A 47 2.28 -4.11 -3.32
N PRO A 48 1.98 -3.83 -4.60
CA PRO A 48 1.11 -4.69 -5.38
C PRO A 48 1.71 -6.08 -5.47
N ASP A 49 0.86 -7.11 -5.40
CA ASP A 49 1.29 -8.49 -5.62
C ASP A 49 1.86 -8.63 -7.05
N PRO A 50 2.94 -9.40 -7.23
CA PRO A 50 3.48 -9.64 -8.57
C PRO A 50 2.46 -10.40 -9.42
N ASP A 51 2.34 -10.02 -10.68
CA ASP A 51 1.53 -10.75 -11.64
C ASP A 51 2.21 -12.12 -11.89
N VAL A 52 1.43 -13.20 -11.70
CA VAL A 52 1.88 -14.58 -11.92
C VAL A 52 1.18 -15.13 -13.15
N GLU A 53 1.96 -15.46 -14.17
CA GLU A 53 1.48 -16.21 -15.33
C GLU A 53 1.88 -17.68 -15.17
N ILE A 54 0.89 -18.57 -15.27
CA ILE A 54 1.09 -20.02 -15.27
C ILE A 54 1.19 -20.46 -16.72
N CYS A 55 2.40 -20.75 -17.20
CA CYS A 55 2.60 -21.33 -18.52
C CYS A 55 2.54 -22.85 -18.41
N SER A 56 1.45 -23.47 -18.91
CA SER A 56 1.42 -24.93 -19.08
C SER A 56 2.25 -25.30 -20.30
N SER A 57 3.46 -25.80 -20.08
CA SER A 57 4.24 -26.45 -21.14
C SER A 57 3.54 -27.75 -21.58
N PRO A 58 3.39 -28.04 -22.89
CA PRO A 58 2.70 -29.22 -23.39
C PRO A 58 3.52 -30.53 -23.26
N ALA A 59 4.56 -30.55 -22.42
CA ALA A 59 5.31 -31.76 -22.14
C ALA A 59 4.71 -32.46 -20.92
N ASP A 60 4.47 -33.78 -21.01
CA ASP A 60 3.91 -34.67 -19.97
C ASP A 60 4.81 -34.81 -18.72
N ASN A 61 5.24 -33.69 -18.14
CA ASN A 61 5.90 -33.62 -16.85
C ASN A 61 5.03 -32.70 -16.00
N ASP A 62 4.58 -33.17 -14.84
CA ASP A 62 3.70 -32.44 -13.90
C ASP A 62 4.35 -31.17 -13.28
N ASP A 63 5.45 -30.68 -13.86
CA ASP A 63 6.21 -29.54 -13.40
C ASP A 63 5.60 -28.24 -13.96
N VAL A 64 4.95 -27.48 -13.08
CA VAL A 64 4.40 -26.15 -13.40
C VAL A 64 5.50 -25.09 -13.24
N GLU A 65 5.89 -24.45 -14.34
CA GLU A 65 6.82 -23.32 -14.31
C GLU A 65 6.08 -22.03 -13.94
N VAL A 66 6.48 -21.42 -12.81
CA VAL A 66 5.91 -20.16 -12.30
C VAL A 66 6.88 -19.03 -12.59
N VAL A 67 6.48 -18.09 -13.45
CA VAL A 67 7.28 -16.91 -13.83
C VAL A 67 6.74 -15.66 -13.14
N LEU A 68 7.62 -14.91 -12.46
CA LEU A 68 7.29 -13.63 -11.83
C LEU A 68 7.48 -12.48 -12.81
N ILE A 69 6.40 -11.76 -13.15
CA ILE A 69 6.46 -10.60 -14.03
C ILE A 69 6.37 -9.32 -13.19
N ASN A 70 7.35 -8.42 -13.34
CA ASN A 70 7.35 -7.13 -12.65
C ASN A 70 6.67 -6.05 -13.52
N SER A 71 5.49 -5.59 -13.10
CA SER A 71 4.61 -4.68 -13.87
C SER A 71 5.19 -3.26 -14.07
N SER A 72 6.31 -2.91 -13.42
CA SER A 72 6.98 -1.60 -13.56
C SER A 72 7.56 -1.33 -14.96
N LYS A 73 7.83 -2.37 -15.77
CA LYS A 73 8.49 -2.22 -17.07
C LYS A 73 7.61 -1.71 -18.23
N ASN A 74 6.29 -1.57 -18.06
CA ASN A 74 5.38 -1.28 -19.19
C ASN A 74 4.85 0.18 -19.26
N ARG A 75 5.44 1.13 -18.54
CA ARG A 75 5.03 2.55 -18.58
C ARG A 75 5.88 3.46 -19.48
N GLN A 76 6.72 2.88 -20.33
CA GLN A 76 7.69 3.63 -21.15
C GLN A 76 7.62 3.29 -22.64
N GLN A 77 6.45 3.00 -23.24
CA GLN A 77 6.32 3.03 -24.71
C GLN A 77 4.92 3.48 -25.14
N SER A 78 4.71 4.80 -25.16
CA SER A 78 3.75 5.45 -26.05
C SER A 78 4.16 6.92 -26.23
N PHE A 79 5.10 7.14 -27.15
CA PHE A 79 5.32 8.44 -27.78
C PHE A 79 4.90 8.31 -29.25
N TRP A 80 3.83 9.06 -29.57
CA TRP A 80 3.13 9.22 -30.86
C TRP A 80 2.23 8.06 -31.32
#